data_AF-A0A3B0YYY9-F1
#
_entry.id   AF-A0A3B0YYY9-F1
#
_cell.length_a   1.000
_cell.length_b   1.000
_cell.length_c   1.000
_cell.angle_alpha   90.00
_cell.angle_beta   90.00
_cell.angle_gamma   90.00
#
_symmetry.space_group_name_H-M   'P 1'
#
loop_
_entity.id
_entity.type
_entity.pdbx_description
1 polymer ?
#
loop_
_entity_poly.entity_id
_entity_poly.type
_entity_poly.pdbx_seq_one_letter_code
_entity_poly.pdbx_strand_id
1 'polypeptide(L)'
;MMPASGMVMSTIPIGEVTIADIDINPRSRDDIPAILKGLQYLYTDNEAREKVFCALEKVLDPAVSTDTGRPGMELWKIFVLATLKLGLNCDFDRLQELANQHSTLRQMLGHPDWGDTTHY
;
A
#
# COMPACT_ATOMS: atom_id res chain seq x y z
N MET A 1 -11.69 -30.27 24.66
CA MET A 1 -12.74 -29.84 23.71
C MET A 1 -13.01 -28.38 23.99
N MET A 2 -12.48 -27.49 23.14
CA MET A 2 -12.62 -26.02 23.22
C MET A 2 -13.16 -25.55 21.85
N PRO A 3 -14.13 -24.64 21.80
CA PRO A 3 -14.74 -24.23 20.54
C PRO A 3 -13.83 -23.29 19.75
N ALA A 4 -13.91 -23.39 18.42
CA ALA A 4 -13.28 -22.48 17.48
C ALA A 4 -13.87 -21.07 17.64
N SER A 5 -13.09 -20.14 18.19
CA SER A 5 -13.44 -18.71 18.15
C SER A 5 -13.41 -18.25 16.70
N GLY A 6 -14.55 -17.70 16.28
CA GLY A 6 -14.86 -17.34 14.90
C GLY A 6 -13.84 -16.37 14.31
N MET A 7 -13.40 -16.72 13.11
CA MET A 7 -12.76 -15.83 12.17
C MET A 7 -13.74 -14.68 11.87
N VAL A 8 -13.46 -13.50 12.44
CA VAL A 8 -14.19 -12.28 12.07
C VAL A 8 -13.83 -11.96 10.62
N MET A 9 -14.78 -12.20 9.72
CA MET A 9 -14.67 -11.71 8.34
C MET A 9 -14.81 -10.19 8.38
N SER A 10 -13.69 -9.49 8.32
CA SER A 10 -13.67 -8.04 8.15
C SER A 10 -14.42 -7.72 6.84
N THR A 11 -15.62 -7.16 6.95
CA THR A 11 -16.41 -6.73 5.81
C THR A 11 -15.73 -5.53 5.17
N ILE A 12 -15.29 -5.68 3.92
CA ILE A 12 -14.72 -4.59 3.13
C ILE A 12 -15.79 -3.49 3.00
N PRO A 13 -15.51 -2.23 3.40
CA PRO A 13 -16.39 -1.10 3.16
C PRO A 13 -16.75 -0.97 1.68
N ILE A 14 -18.01 -0.66 1.38
CA ILE A 14 -18.48 -0.44 0.01
C ILE A 14 -17.63 0.66 -0.66
N GLY A 15 -16.97 0.31 -1.77
CA GLY A 15 -16.11 1.20 -2.56
C GLY A 15 -14.60 1.01 -2.33
N GLU A 16 -14.19 0.25 -1.32
CA GLU A 16 -12.77 -0.03 -1.09
C GLU A 16 -12.30 -1.19 -1.99
N VAL A 17 -11.37 -0.90 -2.90
CA VAL A 17 -10.68 -1.93 -3.68
C VAL A 17 -9.62 -2.53 -2.77
N THR A 18 -9.63 -3.85 -2.58
CA THR A 18 -8.54 -4.49 -1.81
C THR A 18 -7.24 -4.33 -2.60
N ILE A 19 -6.09 -4.26 -1.92
CA ILE A 19 -4.80 -4.16 -2.62
C ILE A 19 -4.60 -5.31 -3.64
N ALA A 20 -5.19 -6.48 -3.37
CA ALA A 20 -5.15 -7.63 -4.28
C ALA A 20 -5.91 -7.41 -5.59
N ASP A 21 -6.96 -6.58 -5.57
CA ASP A 21 -7.88 -6.36 -6.69
C ASP A 21 -7.56 -5.10 -7.51
N ILE A 22 -6.50 -4.35 -7.15
CA ILE A 22 -6.06 -3.17 -7.90
C ILE A 22 -5.64 -3.60 -9.31
N ASP A 23 -6.30 -3.05 -10.34
CA ASP A 23 -5.92 -3.28 -11.73
C ASP A 23 -4.69 -2.46 -12.10
N ILE A 24 -3.64 -3.14 -12.56
CA ILE A 24 -2.35 -2.54 -12.90
C ILE A 24 -1.94 -3.07 -14.27
N ASN A 25 -1.87 -2.17 -15.26
CA ASN A 25 -1.49 -2.52 -16.62
C ASN A 25 -0.05 -3.12 -16.66
N PRO A 26 0.10 -4.43 -16.94
CA PRO A 26 1.39 -5.10 -16.94
C PRO A 26 2.28 -4.72 -18.12
N ARG A 27 1.72 -4.06 -19.14
CA ARG A 27 2.41 -3.66 -20.37
C ARG A 27 2.81 -2.19 -20.35
N SER A 28 2.56 -1.47 -19.25
CA SER A 28 3.04 -0.10 -19.12
C SER A 28 4.55 -0.05 -19.24
N ARG A 29 5.05 0.97 -19.95
CA ARG A 29 6.48 1.28 -20.02
C ARG A 29 6.92 2.27 -18.95
N ASP A 30 5.96 2.85 -18.23
CA ASP A 30 6.24 3.72 -17.09
C ASP A 30 6.70 2.89 -15.89
N ASP A 31 7.50 3.48 -15.02
CA ASP A 31 8.07 2.80 -13.86
C ASP A 31 7.03 2.59 -12.75
N ILE A 32 6.02 3.47 -12.63
CA ILE A 32 5.02 3.42 -11.55
C ILE A 32 4.25 2.09 -11.54
N PRO A 33 3.65 1.62 -12.65
CA PRO A 33 2.91 0.36 -12.64
C PRO A 33 3.77 -0.86 -12.28
N ALA A 34 5.05 -0.88 -12.69
CA ALA A 34 5.96 -1.96 -12.33
C ALA A 34 6.24 -1.97 -10.81
N ILE A 35 6.49 -0.81 -10.22
CA ILE A 35 6.70 -0.65 -8.77
C ILE A 35 5.44 -1.05 -8.00
N LEU A 36 4.28 -0.54 -8.40
CA LEU A 36 2.99 -0.84 -7.75
C LEU A 36 2.66 -2.33 -7.84
N LYS A 37 2.98 -3.00 -8.94
CA LYS A 37 2.78 -4.44 -9.08
C LYS A 37 3.67 -5.26 -8.15
N GLY A 38 4.91 -4.82 -7.95
CA GLY A 38 5.80 -5.41 -6.95
C GLY A 38 5.24 -5.25 -5.52
N LEU A 39 4.74 -4.06 -5.19
CA LEU A 39 4.10 -3.78 -3.90
C LEU A 39 2.82 -4.61 -3.70
N GLN A 40 1.99 -4.73 -4.74
CA GLN A 40 0.80 -5.59 -4.73
C GLN A 40 1.19 -7.03 -4.39
N TYR A 41 2.19 -7.60 -5.08
CA TYR A 41 2.69 -8.95 -4.79
C TYR A 41 3.15 -9.10 -3.33
N LEU A 42 3.97 -8.16 -2.84
CA LEU A 42 4.46 -8.17 -1.46
C LEU A 42 3.34 -8.11 -0.42
N TYR A 43 2.22 -7.46 -0.73
CA TYR A 43 1.07 -7.38 0.17
C TYR A 43 0.20 -8.64 0.12
N THR A 44 0.03 -9.23 -1.06
CA THR A 44 -0.85 -10.39 -1.27
C THR A 44 -0.23 -11.71 -0.87
N ASP A 45 1.09 -11.85 -0.98
CA ASP A 45 1.81 -13.05 -0.59
C ASP A 45 2.14 -13.02 0.91
N ASN A 46 1.62 -13.97 1.69
CA ASN A 46 1.72 -13.92 3.15
C ASN A 46 3.18 -14.01 3.64
N GLU A 47 4.00 -14.86 3.01
CA GLU A 47 5.40 -15.04 3.40
C GLU A 47 6.22 -13.78 3.09
N ALA A 48 6.04 -13.19 1.90
CA ALA A 48 6.68 -11.94 1.53
C ALA A 48 6.25 -10.78 2.43
N ARG A 49 4.94 -10.68 2.71
CA ARG A 49 4.38 -9.66 3.61
C ARG A 49 5.02 -9.75 4.99
N GLU A 50 5.03 -10.93 5.60
CA GLU A 50 5.64 -11.15 6.92
C GLU A 50 7.12 -10.74 6.95
N LYS A 51 7.89 -11.11 5.90
CA LYS A 51 9.30 -10.71 5.79
C LYS A 51 9.48 -9.20 5.72
N VAL A 52 8.63 -8.51 4.95
CA VAL A 52 8.67 -7.05 4.81
C VAL A 52 8.32 -6.38 6.14
N PHE A 53 7.22 -6.75 6.79
CA PHE A 53 6.82 -6.17 8.07
C PHE A 53 7.88 -6.41 9.16
N CYS A 54 8.43 -7.63 9.24
CA CYS A 54 9.53 -7.92 10.17
C CYS A 54 10.79 -7.07 9.89
N ALA A 55 11.10 -6.78 8.62
CA ALA A 55 12.20 -5.90 8.28
C ALA A 55 11.91 -4.44 8.65
N LEU A 56 10.69 -3.96 8.39
CA LEU A 56 10.28 -2.59 8.72
C LEU A 56 10.26 -2.35 10.23
N GLU A 57 9.77 -3.31 11.02
CA GLU A 57 9.77 -3.25 12.48
C GLU A 57 11.17 -3.13 13.07
N LYS A 58 12.18 -3.78 12.46
CA LYS A 58 13.59 -3.68 12.89
C LYS A 58 14.21 -2.31 12.64
N VAL A 59 13.63 -1.51 11.73
CA VAL A 59 14.08 -0.15 11.44
C VAL A 59 13.48 0.84 12.43
N LEU A 60 12.34 0.50 13.04
CA LEU A 60 11.72 1.35 14.06
C LEU A 60 12.58 1.34 15.32
N ASP A 61 12.83 2.53 15.86
CA ASP A 61 13.48 2.66 17.17
C ASP A 61 12.50 2.16 18.24
N PRO A 62 12.85 1.14 19.05
CA PRO A 62 12.00 0.64 20.11
C PRO A 62 11.67 1.69 21.19
N ALA A 63 12.40 2.81 21.24
CA ALA A 63 12.09 3.95 22.11
C ALA A 63 10.96 4.84 21.57
N VAL A 64 10.56 4.70 20.30
CA VAL A 64 9.48 5.47 19.68
C VAL A 64 8.16 4.72 19.85
N SER A 65 7.20 5.34 20.54
CA SER A 65 5.86 4.78 20.67
C SER A 65 5.11 4.85 19.35
N THR A 66 4.76 3.70 18.79
CA THR A 66 3.90 3.57 17.61
C THR A 66 2.48 4.10 17.85
N ASP A 67 2.08 4.28 19.11
CA ASP A 67 0.76 4.79 19.51
C ASP A 67 0.66 6.32 19.47
N THR A 68 1.79 7.03 19.34
CA THR A 68 1.84 8.51 19.32
C THR A 68 2.02 9.10 17.92
N GLY A 69 1.94 8.26 16.88
CA GLY A 69 2.06 8.67 15.48
C GLY A 69 0.86 9.44 14.93
N ARG A 70 1.01 9.97 13.71
CA ARG A 70 -0.12 10.58 12.97
C ARG A 70 -1.15 9.49 12.63
N PRO A 71 -2.40 9.59 13.12
CA PRO A 71 -3.43 8.60 12.81
C PRO A 71 -3.64 8.48 11.31
N GLY A 72 -3.69 7.25 10.80
CA GLY A 72 -3.88 6.95 9.37
C GLY A 72 -2.62 6.83 8.53
N MET A 73 -1.41 7.02 9.11
CA MET A 73 -0.11 6.83 8.45
C MET A 73 0.52 5.49 8.86
N GLU A 74 -0.13 4.39 8.45
CA GLU A 74 0.36 3.04 8.72
C GLU A 74 1.74 2.79 8.10
N LEU A 75 2.52 1.91 8.72
CA LEU A 75 3.86 1.54 8.26
C LEU A 75 3.87 1.10 6.78
N TRP A 76 2.79 0.46 6.33
CA TRP A 76 2.56 0.12 4.93
C TRP A 76 2.55 1.35 4.00
N LYS A 77 1.82 2.41 4.36
CA LYS A 77 1.73 3.63 3.53
C LYS A 77 3.09 4.34 3.44
N ILE A 78 3.84 4.35 4.55
CA ILE A 78 5.21 4.89 4.57
C ILE A 78 6.10 4.06 3.63
N PHE A 79 6.01 2.73 3.70
CA PHE A 79 6.77 1.84 2.83
C PHE A 79 6.45 2.07 1.35
N VAL A 80 5.17 2.11 0.97
CA VAL A 80 4.73 2.41 -0.41
C VAL A 80 5.34 3.72 -0.91
N LEU A 81 5.22 4.80 -0.15
CA LEU A 81 5.75 6.13 -0.53
C LEU A 81 7.28 6.13 -0.61
N ALA A 82 7.97 5.46 0.31
CA ALA A 82 9.42 5.35 0.30
C ALA A 82 9.92 4.55 -0.92
N THR A 83 9.27 3.44 -1.25
CA THR A 83 9.58 2.61 -2.42
C THR A 83 9.36 3.38 -3.72
N LEU A 84 8.26 4.13 -3.84
CA LEU A 84 8.01 4.99 -5.01
C LEU A 84 9.07 6.09 -5.15
N LYS A 85 9.38 6.79 -4.06
CA LYS A 85 10.39 7.84 -4.09
C LYS A 85 11.75 7.30 -4.54
N LEU A 86 12.14 6.14 -4.01
CA LEU A 86 13.40 5.48 -4.36
C LEU A 86 13.39 4.98 -5.81
N GLY A 87 12.34 4.27 -6.21
CA GLY A 87 12.22 3.68 -7.55
C GLY A 87 12.11 4.71 -8.67
N LEU A 88 11.44 5.84 -8.42
CA LEU A 88 11.34 6.95 -9.38
C LEU A 88 12.48 7.96 -9.26
N ASN A 89 13.32 7.84 -8.22
CA ASN A 89 14.34 8.84 -7.85
C ASN A 89 13.79 10.27 -7.85
N CYS A 90 12.61 10.48 -7.25
CA CYS A 90 11.95 11.79 -7.22
C CYS A 90 12.15 12.53 -5.88
N ASP A 91 11.88 13.83 -5.91
CA ASP A 91 11.76 14.68 -4.71
C ASP A 91 10.40 14.50 -4.02
N PHE A 92 10.26 15.15 -2.85
CA PHE A 92 9.05 15.06 -2.04
C PHE A 92 7.85 15.79 -2.65
N ASP A 93 8.07 16.85 -3.43
CA ASP A 93 6.98 17.60 -4.06
C ASP A 93 6.32 16.76 -5.15
N ARG A 94 7.12 16.10 -6.00
CA ARG A 94 6.62 15.15 -7.00
C ARG A 94 5.96 13.93 -6.34
N LEU A 95 6.52 13.41 -5.25
CA LEU A 95 5.91 12.30 -4.51
C LEU A 95 4.54 12.69 -3.94
N GLN A 96 4.43 13.89 -3.36
CA GLN A 96 3.19 14.39 -2.79
C GLN A 96 2.12 14.60 -3.86
N GLU A 97 2.50 15.12 -5.02
CA GLU A 97 1.58 15.28 -6.15
C GLU A 97 1.08 13.92 -6.66
N LEU A 98 1.98 12.94 -6.83
CA LEU A 98 1.61 11.58 -7.22
C LEU A 98 0.66 10.95 -6.20
N ALA A 99 0.94 11.06 -4.91
CA ALA A 99 0.09 10.53 -3.85
C ALA A 99 -1.32 11.15 -3.85
N ASN A 100 -1.46 12.39 -4.35
CA ASN A 100 -2.73 13.11 -4.38
C ASN A 100 -3.51 12.91 -5.69
N GLN A 101 -2.84 12.70 -6.83
CA GLN A 101 -3.51 12.67 -8.15
C GLN A 101 -3.47 11.31 -8.84
N HIS A 102 -2.50 10.45 -8.54
CA HIS A 102 -2.36 9.18 -9.25
C HIS A 102 -3.32 8.14 -8.68
N SER A 103 -4.39 7.83 -9.40
CA SER A 103 -5.49 6.95 -8.97
C SER A 103 -5.00 5.59 -8.43
N THR A 104 -4.18 4.87 -9.20
CA THR A 104 -3.68 3.54 -8.78
C THR A 104 -2.80 3.59 -7.53
N LEU A 105 -2.00 4.67 -7.35
CA LEU A 105 -1.23 4.87 -6.13
C LEU A 105 -2.15 5.17 -4.95
N ARG A 106 -3.19 5.98 -5.15
CA ARG A 106 -4.19 6.25 -4.11
C ARG A 106 -4.89 4.98 -3.64
N GLN A 107 -5.24 4.09 -4.56
CA GLN A 107 -5.77 2.76 -4.24
C GLN A 107 -4.78 1.95 -3.40
N MET A 108 -3.49 1.96 -3.76
CA MET A 108 -2.44 1.28 -2.98
C MET A 108 -2.26 1.86 -1.56
N LEU A 109 -2.63 3.12 -1.35
CA LEU A 109 -2.63 3.80 -0.05
C LEU A 109 -3.95 3.61 0.74
N GLY A 110 -4.89 2.81 0.23
CA GLY A 110 -6.18 2.53 0.86
C GLY A 110 -7.23 3.61 0.64
N HIS A 111 -7.09 4.41 -0.42
CA HIS A 111 -8.14 5.33 -0.84
C HIS A 111 -8.99 4.69 -1.95
N PRO A 112 -10.32 4.67 -1.81
CA PRO A 112 -11.21 4.22 -2.88
C PRO A 112 -10.95 4.91 -4.21
N ASP A 113 -11.29 4.22 -5.29
CA ASP A 113 -11.34 4.83 -6.60
C ASP A 113 -12.66 5.58 -6.77
N TRP A 114 -12.58 6.87 -7.06
CA TRP A 114 -13.75 7.71 -7.33
C TRP A 114 -13.50 8.47 -8.63
N GLY A 115 -13.93 7.92 -9.76
CA GLY A 115 -13.71 8.57 -11.04
C GLY A 115 -14.16 7.78 -12.25
N ASP A 116 -14.04 8.42 -13.41
CA ASP A 116 -14.15 7.78 -14.72
C ASP A 116 -12.88 6.95 -14.97
N THR A 117 -13.04 5.64 -15.19
CA THR A 117 -11.95 4.69 -15.47
C THR A 117 -11.65 4.57 -16.97
N THR A 118 -12.03 5.56 -17.77
CA THR A 118 -11.72 5.57 -19.20
C THR A 118 -10.20 5.62 -19.42
N HIS A 119 -9.67 4.61 -20.10
CA HIS A 119 -8.27 4.53 -20.52
C HIS A 119 -8.15 4.91 -22.00
N TYR A 120 -7.10 5.67 -22.35
CA TYR A 120 -6.78 6.10 -23.72
C TYR A 120 -5.61 5.30 -24.30
#